data_AF-A0A1G9A809-F1
#
_entry.id   AF-A0A1G9A809-F1
#
_cell.length_a   1.000
_cell.length_b   1.000
_cell.length_c   1.000
_cell.angle_alpha   90.00
_cell.angle_beta   90.00
_cell.angle_gamma   90.00
#
_symmetry.space_group_name_H-M   'P 1'
#
loop_
_entity.id
_entity.type
_entity.pdbx_description
1 polymer ?
#
loop_
_entity_poly.entity_id
_entity_poly.type
_entity_poly.pdbx_seq_one_letter_code
_entity_poly.pdbx_strand_id
1 'polypeptide(L)'
;MSLPLVRTIIASSEQIDFEVVFTKRFSAGLIGGEGFILQKFSDYGDLFLEADGSLVEYDLRSGESMLVDQGHVFMFDETVSYSIETVKGLKNMMFGGEGAFLVKLSGPGKVMLQTMPISNLAEKIIPFVPASN
;
A
#
# COMPACT_ATOMS: atom_id res chain seq x y z
N MET A 1 -11.99 7.62 9.29
CA MET A 1 -12.22 6.20 8.96
C MET A 1 -11.27 5.87 7.83
N SER A 2 -10.33 4.96 8.07
CA SER A 2 -9.08 4.87 7.32
C SER A 2 -9.05 3.62 6.43
N LEU A 3 -8.55 3.74 5.19
CA LEU A 3 -8.46 2.63 4.25
C LEU A 3 -7.07 2.00 4.25
N PRO A 4 -6.83 0.76 4.74
CA PRO A 4 -5.55 0.12 4.53
C PRO A 4 -5.53 -0.89 3.39
N LEU A 5 -4.30 -1.29 3.07
CA LEU A 5 -4.01 -2.41 2.23
C LEU A 5 -4.36 -3.75 2.93
N VAL A 6 -4.92 -4.70 2.18
CA VAL A 6 -5.52 -5.96 2.69
C VAL A 6 -4.63 -6.84 3.59
N ARG A 7 -3.31 -6.74 3.53
CA ARG A 7 -2.41 -7.77 4.09
C ARG A 7 -2.07 -7.62 5.57
N THR A 8 -2.64 -6.60 6.19
CA THR A 8 -2.16 -6.05 7.47
C THR A 8 -3.07 -6.42 8.65
N ILE A 9 -4.24 -7.05 8.45
CA ILE A 9 -5.17 -7.35 9.55
C ILE A 9 -4.68 -8.56 10.36
N ILE A 10 -4.46 -8.36 11.68
CA ILE A 10 -4.12 -9.42 12.63
C ILE A 10 -5.38 -9.95 13.33
N ALA A 11 -6.20 -9.04 13.86
CA ALA A 11 -7.39 -9.35 14.63
C ALA A 11 -8.38 -8.18 14.57
N SER A 12 -9.66 -8.46 14.77
CA SER A 12 -10.71 -7.46 14.82
C SER A 12 -11.84 -7.88 15.74
N SER A 13 -12.57 -6.89 16.27
CA SER A 13 -13.86 -7.12 16.92
C SER A 13 -14.89 -7.56 15.89
N GLU A 14 -15.82 -8.43 16.29
CA GLU A 14 -16.83 -9.03 15.40
C GLU A 14 -17.72 -7.99 14.70
N GLN A 15 -17.92 -6.83 15.34
CA GLN A 15 -18.79 -5.77 14.83
C GLN A 15 -18.15 -4.92 13.73
N ILE A 16 -16.85 -5.06 13.46
CA ILE A 16 -16.17 -4.27 12.43
C ILE A 16 -16.55 -4.82 11.06
N ASP A 17 -17.11 -3.97 10.21
CA ASP A 17 -17.45 -4.32 8.84
C ASP A 17 -16.27 -4.06 7.89
N PHE A 18 -16.10 -4.95 6.91
CA PHE A 18 -14.99 -4.96 5.95
C PHE A 18 -15.51 -4.86 4.52
N GLU A 19 -15.29 -3.71 3.88
CA GLU A 19 -15.70 -3.48 2.49
C GLU A 19 -14.47 -3.35 1.59
N VAL A 20 -14.40 -4.14 0.52
CA VAL A 20 -13.37 -3.95 -0.52
C VAL A 20 -13.81 -2.82 -1.44
N VAL A 21 -13.20 -1.64 -1.29
CA VAL A 21 -13.55 -0.44 -2.07
C VAL A 21 -12.88 -0.44 -3.44
N PHE A 22 -11.69 -1.05 -3.53
CA PHE A 22 -10.93 -1.08 -4.78
C PHE A 22 -10.12 -2.35 -4.89
N THR A 23 -10.15 -2.97 -6.07
CA THR A 23 -9.26 -4.07 -6.44
C THR A 23 -8.72 -3.82 -7.84
N LYS A 24 -7.41 -3.66 -7.97
CA LYS A 24 -6.72 -3.71 -9.26
C LYS A 24 -5.81 -4.91 -9.27
N ARG A 25 -6.25 -5.96 -9.95
CA ARG A 25 -5.41 -7.10 -10.33
C ARG A 25 -4.62 -6.69 -11.57
N PHE A 26 -3.31 -6.58 -11.44
CA PHE A 26 -2.45 -6.48 -12.60
C PHE A 26 -2.45 -7.86 -13.26
N SER A 27 -2.93 -7.92 -14.51
CA SER A 27 -3.17 -9.17 -15.24
C SER A 27 -1.90 -10.03 -15.29
N ALA A 28 -2.08 -11.31 -14.96
CA ALA A 28 -1.06 -12.35 -14.87
C ALA A 28 -0.14 -12.41 -16.10
N GLY A 29 1.13 -12.08 -15.91
CA GLY A 29 2.18 -12.26 -16.90
C GLY A 29 3.54 -12.06 -16.26
N LEU A 30 4.13 -13.15 -15.76
CA LEU A 30 5.54 -13.32 -15.35
C LEU A 30 6.20 -12.25 -14.46
N ILE A 31 5.44 -11.34 -13.86
CA ILE A 31 5.95 -10.32 -12.93
C ILE A 31 4.93 -10.26 -11.79
N GLY A 32 5.40 -10.58 -10.58
CA GLY A 32 4.61 -10.77 -9.37
C GLY A 32 3.98 -9.48 -8.82
N GLY A 33 3.32 -8.69 -9.67
CA GLY A 33 2.60 -7.50 -9.27
C GLY A 33 1.48 -7.88 -8.31
N GLU A 34 1.68 -7.60 -7.02
CA GLU A 34 0.91 -8.11 -5.87
C GLU A 34 -0.60 -7.77 -5.88
N GLY A 35 -1.06 -7.00 -6.88
CA GLY A 35 -2.37 -6.38 -6.91
C GLY A 35 -2.48 -5.27 -5.87
N PHE A 36 -3.35 -4.29 -6.11
CA PHE A 36 -3.73 -3.31 -5.09
C PHE A 36 -5.13 -3.62 -4.63
N ILE A 37 -5.30 -3.82 -3.32
CA ILE A 37 -6.62 -3.95 -2.74
C ILE A 37 -6.73 -2.96 -1.59
N LEU A 38 -7.69 -2.05 -1.70
CA LEU A 38 -8.05 -1.13 -0.62
C LEU A 38 -9.32 -1.64 0.05
N GLN A 39 -9.28 -1.70 1.37
CA GLN A 39 -10.43 -2.00 2.19
C GLN A 39 -10.84 -0.78 3.00
N LYS A 40 -12.14 -0.62 3.19
CA LYS A 40 -12.75 0.28 4.15
C LYS A 40 -13.20 -0.53 5.34
N PHE A 41 -12.96 0.02 6.52
CA PHE A 41 -13.50 -0.52 7.76
C PHE A 41 -14.53 0.42 8.31
N SER A 42 -15.64 -0.12 8.78
CA SER A 42 -16.72 0.63 9.40
C SER A 42 -17.05 0.06 10.77
N ASP A 43 -17.89 0.78 11.52
CA ASP A 43 -18.35 0.43 12.87
C ASP A 43 -17.30 0.56 13.98
N TYR A 44 -17.71 0.20 15.21
CA TYR A 44 -16.97 0.42 16.43
C TYR A 44 -16.41 -0.89 16.99
N GLY A 45 -15.12 -0.88 17.33
CA GLY A 45 -14.44 -1.99 17.98
C GLY A 45 -12.93 -1.84 17.89
N ASP A 46 -12.22 -2.84 18.39
CA ASP A 46 -10.77 -2.93 18.28
C ASP A 46 -10.37 -3.56 16.96
N LEU A 47 -9.41 -2.94 16.26
CA LEU A 47 -8.79 -3.43 15.04
C LEU A 47 -7.26 -3.44 15.21
N PHE A 48 -6.65 -4.60 15.03
CA PHE A 48 -5.21 -4.79 15.14
C PHE A 48 -4.61 -4.94 13.75
N LEU A 49 -3.72 -4.00 13.41
CA LEU A 49 -3.06 -3.91 12.12
C LEU A 49 -1.55 -4.07 12.29
N GLU A 50 -0.94 -4.86 11.41
CA GLU A 50 0.50 -5.10 11.26
C GLU A 50 1.11 -4.16 10.21
N ALA A 51 2.13 -3.40 10.61
CA ALA A 51 2.87 -2.53 9.71
C ALA A 51 4.30 -3.06 9.53
N ASP A 52 4.73 -3.21 8.29
CA ASP A 52 6.08 -3.66 8.00
C ASP A 52 7.09 -2.53 8.29
N GLY A 53 7.86 -2.69 9.37
CA GLY A 53 8.85 -1.71 9.82
C GLY A 53 8.27 -0.67 10.78
N SER A 54 8.26 0.60 10.39
CA SER A 54 7.73 1.71 11.19
C SER A 54 6.67 2.50 10.43
N LEU A 55 5.77 3.15 11.19
CA LEU A 55 4.75 4.02 10.63
C LEU A 55 5.23 5.48 10.61
N VAL A 56 5.04 6.14 9.47
CA VAL A 56 5.31 7.56 9.29
C VAL A 56 4.03 8.26 8.89
N GLU A 57 3.65 9.28 9.65
CA GLU A 57 2.42 10.04 9.42
C GLU A 57 2.68 11.34 8.65
N TYR A 58 1.76 11.67 7.77
CA TYR A 58 1.72 12.90 7.00
C TYR A 58 0.31 13.49 7.06
N ASP A 59 0.21 14.78 7.35
CA ASP A 59 -1.07 15.50 7.27
C ASP A 59 -1.07 16.30 5.96
N LEU A 60 -1.83 15.82 4.96
CA LEU A 60 -1.98 16.49 3.69
C LEU A 60 -2.99 17.63 3.81
N ARG A 61 -2.62 18.84 3.38
CA ARG A 61 -3.54 19.96 3.26
C ARG A 61 -4.46 19.79 2.04
N SER A 62 -5.52 20.60 1.99
CA SER A 62 -6.40 20.62 0.81
C SER A 62 -5.59 21.01 -0.44
N GLY A 63 -5.67 20.18 -1.48
CA GLY A 63 -4.92 20.35 -2.73
C GLY A 63 -3.45 19.91 -2.68
N GLU A 64 -2.93 19.53 -1.51
CA GLU A 64 -1.62 18.91 -1.39
C GLU A 64 -1.68 17.46 -1.86
N SER A 65 -0.63 16.99 -2.52
CA SER A 65 -0.57 15.62 -3.01
C SER A 65 0.82 15.03 -2.87
N MET A 66 0.88 13.72 -2.67
CA MET A 66 2.12 12.95 -2.68
C MET A 66 1.98 11.73 -3.59
N LEU A 67 3.08 11.36 -4.24
CA LEU A 67 3.19 10.11 -4.99
C LEU A 67 3.95 9.11 -4.13
N VAL A 68 3.33 7.96 -3.89
CA VAL A 68 3.86 6.92 -3.00
C VAL A 68 3.91 5.61 -3.77
N ASP A 69 4.95 4.83 -3.54
CA ASP A 69 4.94 3.44 -3.96
C ASP A 69 3.79 2.69 -3.25
N GLN A 70 3.08 1.85 -4.00
CA GLN A 70 1.87 1.20 -3.53
C GLN A 70 2.09 0.35 -2.27
N GLY A 71 3.23 -0.35 -2.18
CA GLY A 71 3.54 -1.21 -1.04
C GLY A 71 3.70 -0.44 0.26
N HIS A 72 4.03 0.85 0.20
CA HIS A 72 4.27 1.67 1.38
C HIS A 72 2.99 2.33 1.93
N VAL A 73 1.87 2.29 1.21
CA VAL A 73 0.61 2.87 1.69
C VAL A 73 0.02 1.97 2.78
N PHE A 74 0.06 2.42 4.03
CA PHE A 74 -0.47 1.68 5.16
C PHE A 74 -1.94 2.01 5.41
N MET A 75 -2.28 3.27 5.66
CA MET A 75 -3.67 3.73 5.80
C MET A 75 -3.80 5.23 5.51
N PHE A 76 -4.99 5.69 5.16
CA PHE A 76 -5.27 7.12 5.01
C PHE A 76 -6.74 7.43 5.29
N ASP A 77 -7.03 8.65 5.70
CA ASP A 77 -8.38 9.13 5.96
C ASP A 77 -9.26 9.08 4.71
N GLU A 78 -10.56 8.79 4.88
CA GLU A 78 -11.56 8.81 3.80
C GLU A 78 -11.64 10.15 3.04
N THR A 79 -11.20 11.26 3.65
CA THR A 79 -11.14 12.57 3.00
C THR A 79 -9.99 12.70 2.00
N VAL A 80 -9.00 11.80 2.06
CA VAL A 80 -7.88 11.74 1.11
C VAL A 80 -8.32 10.98 -0.13
N SER A 81 -8.30 11.68 -1.26
CA SER A 81 -8.54 11.06 -2.57
C SER A 81 -7.31 10.32 -3.07
N TYR A 82 -7.52 9.23 -3.82
CA TYR A 82 -6.43 8.43 -4.36
C TYR A 82 -6.60 8.10 -5.85
N SER A 83 -5.48 7.95 -6.56
CA SER A 83 -5.44 7.42 -7.93
C SER A 83 -4.15 6.64 -8.18
N ILE A 84 -4.20 5.68 -9.12
CA ILE A 84 -3.00 4.95 -9.54
C ILE A 84 -2.42 5.62 -10.77
N GLU A 85 -1.19 6.11 -10.65
CA GLU A 85 -0.44 6.71 -11.75
C GLU A 85 0.67 5.78 -12.22
N THR A 86 0.80 5.63 -13.54
CA THR A 86 1.93 4.96 -14.17
C THR A 86 2.88 6.03 -14.68
N VAL A 87 4.05 6.15 -14.07
CA VAL A 87 5.06 7.11 -14.54
C VAL A 87 5.76 6.56 -15.78
N LYS A 88 5.42 7.10 -16.95
CA LYS A 88 6.10 6.79 -18.21
C LYS A 88 7.58 7.20 -18.11
N GLY A 89 8.47 6.22 -18.02
CA GLY A 89 9.92 6.44 -17.94
C GLY A 89 10.60 5.81 -16.72
N LEU A 90 9.86 5.58 -15.62
CA LEU A 90 10.41 4.92 -14.43
C LEU A 90 10.54 3.39 -14.57
N LYS A 91 9.97 2.83 -15.65
CA LYS A 91 10.07 1.40 -16.02
C LYS A 91 11.51 0.88 -16.15
N ASN A 92 12.48 1.76 -16.44
CA ASN A 92 13.82 1.31 -16.85
C ASN A 92 14.94 1.53 -15.81
N MET A 93 14.74 2.29 -14.73
CA MET A 93 15.90 2.84 -14.00
C MET A 93 16.00 2.56 -12.50
N MET A 94 14.94 2.15 -11.79
CA MET A 94 15.04 2.04 -10.31
C MET A 94 14.47 0.76 -9.66
N PHE A 95 13.64 -0.04 -10.35
CA PHE A 95 12.95 -1.20 -9.76
C PHE A 95 13.16 -2.50 -10.55
N GLY A 96 14.35 -2.75 -11.10
CA GLY A 96 14.70 -4.08 -11.64
C GLY A 96 13.90 -4.57 -12.86
N GLY A 97 13.16 -3.69 -13.55
CA GLY A 97 12.32 -4.06 -14.71
C GLY A 97 10.84 -4.24 -14.40
N GLU A 98 10.45 -4.10 -13.13
CA GLU A 98 9.04 -4.09 -12.72
C GLU A 98 8.49 -2.67 -12.86
N GLY A 99 7.40 -2.50 -13.60
CA GLY A 99 6.84 -1.18 -13.85
C GLY A 99 6.41 -0.51 -12.54
N ALA A 100 6.97 0.66 -12.24
CA ALA A 100 6.57 1.43 -11.06
C ALA A 100 5.13 1.94 -11.19
N PHE A 101 4.23 1.39 -10.37
CA PHE A 101 2.88 1.90 -10.16
C PHE A 101 2.88 2.72 -8.87
N LEU A 102 2.63 4.02 -8.99
CA LEU A 102 2.55 4.92 -7.85
C LEU A 102 1.09 5.17 -7.50
N VAL A 103 0.81 5.28 -6.20
CA VAL A 103 -0.45 5.79 -5.68
C VAL A 103 -0.27 7.27 -5.42
N LYS A 104 -1.08 8.09 -6.09
CA LYS A 104 -1.21 9.51 -5.76
C LYS A 104 -2.24 9.65 -4.65
N LEU A 105 -1.84 10.22 -3.53
CA LEU A 105 -2.72 10.56 -2.41
C LEU A 105 -2.87 12.08 -2.37
N SER A 106 -4.10 12.59 -2.37
CA SER A 106 -4.38 14.03 -2.39
C SER A 106 -5.34 14.43 -1.28
N GLY A 107 -4.91 15.36 -0.43
CA GLY A 107 -5.62 15.78 0.78
C GLY A 107 -6.88 16.62 0.52
N PRO A 108 -7.59 16.99 1.60
CA PRO A 108 -7.09 17.04 2.96
C PRO A 108 -7.22 15.72 3.74
N GLY A 109 -6.31 15.47 4.68
CA GLY A 109 -6.43 14.36 5.65
C GLY A 109 -5.10 13.73 6.01
N LYS A 110 -5.13 12.79 6.96
CA LYS A 110 -3.96 12.05 7.41
C LYS A 110 -3.67 10.88 6.47
N VAL A 111 -2.39 10.67 6.19
CA VAL A 111 -1.82 9.52 5.50
C VAL A 111 -0.78 8.90 6.42
N MET A 112 -0.77 7.58 6.53
CA MET A 112 0.26 6.84 7.24
C MET A 112 0.90 5.85 6.27
N LEU A 113 2.22 5.85 6.25
CA LEU A 113 3.03 5.00 5.40
C LEU A 113 3.85 4.03 6.24
N GLN A 114 4.05 2.82 5.73
CA GLN A 114 4.98 1.85 6.29
C GLN A 114 6.34 1.95 5.59
N THR A 115 7.43 1.78 6.34
CA THR A 115 8.78 2.03 5.83
C THR A 115 9.40 0.85 5.11
N MET A 116 8.96 -0.38 5.38
CA MET A 116 9.68 -1.57 4.90
C MET A 116 8.74 -2.68 4.40
N PRO A 117 7.91 -2.43 3.38
CA PRO A 117 7.00 -3.46 2.86
C PRO A 117 7.69 -4.79 2.62
N ILE A 118 7.07 -5.89 3.03
CA ILE A 118 7.69 -7.23 2.98
C ILE A 118 8.14 -7.63 1.56
N SER A 119 7.42 -7.22 0.51
CA SER A 119 7.80 -7.45 -0.88
C SER A 119 9.12 -6.77 -1.23
N ASN A 120 9.27 -5.49 -0.86
CA ASN A 120 10.52 -4.76 -1.04
C ASN A 120 11.67 -5.38 -0.25
N LEU A 121 11.41 -5.80 0.99
CA LEU A 121 12.40 -6.48 1.81
C LEU A 121 12.84 -7.81 1.16
N ALA A 122 11.89 -8.61 0.69
CA ALA A 122 12.15 -9.87 0.01
C ALA A 122 12.99 -9.65 -1.27
N GLU A 123 12.62 -8.69 -2.13
CA GLU A 123 13.39 -8.34 -3.33
C GLU A 123 14.85 -7.99 -3.03
N LYS A 124 15.10 -7.28 -1.92
CA LYS A 124 16.47 -6.93 -1.51
C LYS A 124 17.24 -8.10 -0.92
N ILE A 125 16.55 -9.07 -0.30
CA ILE A 125 17.19 -10.22 0.33
C ILE A 125 17.41 -11.38 -0.67
N ILE A 126 16.51 -11.59 -1.64
CA ILE A 126 16.56 -12.69 -2.62
C ILE A 126 17.95 -12.92 -3.24
N PRO A 127 18.70 -11.88 -3.68
CA PRO A 127 20.04 -12.08 -4.24
C PRO A 127 21.06 -12.71 -3.29
N PHE A 128 20.80 -12.68 -1.99
CA PHE A 128 21.65 -13.24 -0.93
C PHE A 128 21.11 -14.57 -0.39
N VAL A 129 19.91 -15.00 -0.79
CA VAL A 129 19.37 -16.30 -0.40
C VAL A 129 20.08 -17.37 -1.23
N PRO A 130 20.76 -18.36 -0.59
CA PRO A 130 21.39 -19.43 -1.32
C PRO A 130 20.36 -20.19 -2.15
N ALA A 131 20.61 -20.36 -3.45
CA ALA A 131 19.87 -21.37 -4.21
C ALA A 131 20.22 -22.75 -3.63
N SER A 132 19.21 -23.55 -3.30
CA SER A 132 19.41 -24.93 -2.87
C SER A 132 20.26 -25.69 -3.89
N ASN A 133 21.28 -26.42 -3.41
CA ASN A 133 22.07 -27.35 -4.21
C ASN A 133 21.21 -28.41 -4.89
#